data_AF-A0A819B241-F1
#
_entry.id   AF-A0A819B241-F1
#
_cell.length_a   1.000
_cell.length_b   1.000
_cell.length_c   1.000
_cell.angle_alpha   90.00
_cell.angle_beta   90.00
_cell.angle_gamma   90.00
#
_symmetry.space_group_name_H-M   'P 1'
#
loop_
_entity.id
_entity.type
_entity.pdbx_description
1 polymer ?
#
loop_
_entity_poly.entity_id
_entity_poly.type
_entity_poly.pdbx_seq_one_letter_code
_entity_poly.pdbx_strand_id
1 'polypeptide(L)'
;MEPANPLVTSVALFVTRSEIDFSHRSPSPICQRWFMVLYLKSEAKELALTVYPVNMKNPEQEFKKAYNSSPPVVVFDETNDKSSQVVLTDNRDIDAEISKRFPVTNMSSLKEAEDVCSNVYIKFHPYLKSQAGDPQEQIKLRSLFSEFKRINDYLEEMGTKFLSGNEMTFVDCDIMPKLQHIRVAGKYYKNLDIPSEFHALWSYMDRCYKTKAFQESCPFDQDILMHYEGKVGAHIKAVGKTPTLQQPTMTLTVPDGIASFKGGKSLTITGRQYGVCSQAQMVNLLAASNRYGYIFYATETDGLVIIPSKYIDKESSHLSKSPDDDDDNTDENQNLGKNSIIRRSYLPTQMMNKNASILPCWISLNADDSIIAIVLLQLDTRAWHIILYDVVKLIQTQDSAPLFSPMYFSADHVGGAIPCFAWNPAISSMFAYIDGNGTVSTFEIDQNSKQLRLLGKSDANDDNSSICWSPKGKQIVLVKYDGALELYEPNMKLKKRYASATDASMPPCISVIWLSTHQFLLGYSENSPDENSNENSFFQIMTTYEKDQLVRTQVYNDLFFDASEAPANVNPQYFHVRVNESRIIISGVSKSLKINVLGSDELNQVCT
;
A
#
# COMPACT_ATOMS: atom_id res chain seq x y z
N MET A 1 42.58 -35.00 -3.93
CA MET A 1 42.07 -34.87 -2.55
C MET A 1 40.97 -33.83 -2.62
N GLU A 2 39.71 -34.28 -2.56
CA GLU A 2 38.61 -33.35 -2.25
C GLU A 2 38.92 -32.68 -0.91
N PRO A 3 38.73 -31.35 -0.77
CA PRO A 3 38.88 -30.71 0.52
C PRO A 3 37.84 -31.30 1.47
N ALA A 4 38.29 -31.76 2.64
CA ALA A 4 37.41 -32.27 3.69
C ALA A 4 36.31 -31.24 3.98
N ASN A 5 35.05 -31.66 3.82
CA ASN A 5 33.88 -30.85 4.15
C ASN A 5 33.99 -30.46 5.64
N PRO A 6 34.06 -29.16 6.01
CA PRO A 6 34.15 -28.78 7.41
C PRO A 6 32.91 -29.34 8.14
N LEU A 7 33.14 -30.04 9.25
CA LEU A 7 32.09 -30.58 10.10
C LEU A 7 31.11 -29.45 10.45
N VAL A 8 29.91 -29.48 9.87
CA VAL A 8 28.84 -28.52 10.16
C VAL A 8 28.41 -28.74 11.62
N THR A 9 28.49 -27.70 12.45
CA THR A 9 28.13 -27.77 13.87
C THR A 9 26.69 -28.24 14.05
N SER A 10 26.48 -29.27 14.87
CA SER A 10 25.15 -29.77 15.21
C SER A 10 24.56 -28.93 16.34
N VAL A 11 23.32 -28.48 16.17
CA VAL A 11 22.61 -27.64 17.14
C VAL A 11 21.27 -28.28 17.47
N ALA A 12 21.06 -28.55 18.75
CA ALA A 12 19.80 -29.04 19.28
C ALA A 12 19.01 -27.89 19.91
N LEU A 13 17.77 -27.70 19.45
CA LEU A 13 16.82 -26.76 20.04
C LEU A 13 15.73 -27.53 20.77
N PHE A 14 15.65 -27.36 22.08
CA PHE A 14 14.56 -27.89 22.89
C PHE A 14 13.44 -26.86 22.99
N VAL A 15 12.22 -27.26 22.66
CA VAL A 15 11.03 -26.40 22.60
C VAL A 15 9.91 -26.94 23.50
N THR A 16 8.98 -26.10 23.94
CA THR A 16 7.80 -26.62 24.66
C THR A 16 6.96 -27.50 23.74
N ARG A 17 6.50 -28.65 24.23
CA ARG A 17 5.64 -29.55 23.47
C ARG A 17 4.20 -29.02 23.40
N SER A 18 3.48 -29.33 22.33
CA SER A 18 2.01 -29.22 22.31
C SER A 18 1.37 -30.15 23.37
N GLU A 19 0.26 -29.71 23.96
CA GLU A 19 -0.55 -30.55 24.86
C GLU A 19 -1.67 -31.34 24.13
N ILE A 20 -1.88 -31.11 22.81
CA ILE A 20 -2.85 -31.83 21.98
C ILE A 20 -2.19 -33.08 21.41
N ASP A 21 -1.13 -32.87 20.63
CA ASP A 21 -0.40 -33.94 19.95
C ASP A 21 1.10 -33.69 20.03
N PHE A 22 1.82 -34.76 20.26
CA PHE A 22 3.24 -34.76 20.52
C PHE A 22 4.12 -34.52 19.30
N SER A 23 3.56 -34.73 18.11
CA SER A 23 4.17 -34.45 16.81
C SER A 23 3.97 -32.99 16.37
N HIS A 24 3.06 -32.26 17.00
CA HIS A 24 2.81 -30.86 16.67
C HIS A 24 3.96 -29.96 17.13
N ARG A 25 4.06 -28.81 16.45
CA ARG A 25 5.05 -27.77 16.74
C ARG A 25 4.73 -27.06 18.04
N SER A 26 5.76 -26.42 18.59
CA SER A 26 5.67 -25.70 19.85
C SER A 26 4.69 -24.52 19.77
N PRO A 27 3.67 -24.42 20.64
CA PRO A 27 2.80 -23.25 20.68
C PRO A 27 3.40 -22.11 21.52
N SER A 28 4.70 -22.09 21.79
CA SER A 28 5.35 -21.02 22.54
C SER A 28 5.99 -20.01 21.58
N PRO A 29 5.58 -18.72 21.61
CA PRO A 29 6.14 -17.70 20.71
C PRO A 29 7.66 -17.57 20.80
N ILE A 30 8.21 -17.69 22.01
CA ILE A 30 9.67 -17.60 22.21
C ILE A 30 10.40 -18.85 21.68
N CYS A 31 9.78 -20.03 21.76
CA CYS A 31 10.32 -21.23 21.13
C CYS A 31 10.26 -21.12 19.60
N GLN A 32 9.17 -20.59 19.05
CA GLN A 32 9.04 -20.34 17.62
C GLN A 32 10.09 -19.34 17.13
N ARG A 33 10.35 -18.25 17.87
CA ARG A 33 11.43 -17.30 17.57
C ARG A 33 12.76 -18.00 17.35
N TRP A 34 13.21 -18.82 18.30
CA TRP A 34 14.51 -19.48 18.19
C TRP A 34 14.53 -20.59 17.15
N PHE A 35 13.40 -21.26 16.92
CA PHE A 35 13.27 -22.16 15.78
C PHE A 35 13.53 -21.38 14.49
N MET A 36 12.82 -20.27 14.25
CA MET A 36 12.97 -19.48 13.03
C MET A 36 14.41 -19.01 12.82
N VAL A 37 15.06 -18.47 13.87
CA VAL A 37 16.46 -18.04 13.82
C VAL A 37 17.37 -19.20 13.42
N LEU A 38 17.32 -20.32 14.13
CA LEU A 38 18.21 -21.46 13.86
C LEU A 38 17.89 -22.13 12.53
N TYR A 39 16.63 -22.08 12.07
CA TYR A 39 16.23 -22.58 10.77
C TYR A 39 16.88 -21.76 9.65
N LEU A 40 16.83 -20.42 9.73
CA LEU A 40 17.48 -19.54 8.75
C LEU A 40 18.99 -19.80 8.68
N LYS A 41 19.63 -20.00 9.83
CA LYS A 41 21.04 -20.41 9.92
C LYS A 41 21.32 -21.78 9.28
N SER A 42 20.42 -22.73 9.48
CA SER A 42 20.53 -24.06 8.90
C SER A 42 20.31 -24.04 7.38
N GLU A 43 19.36 -23.24 6.88
CA GLU A 43 19.10 -23.05 5.46
C GLU A 43 20.31 -22.40 4.75
N ALA A 44 21.00 -21.48 5.42
CA ALA A 44 22.27 -20.93 4.99
C ALA A 44 23.47 -21.89 5.13
N LYS A 45 23.24 -23.13 5.57
CA LYS A 45 24.24 -24.18 5.78
C LYS A 45 25.31 -23.83 6.83
N GLU A 46 25.00 -22.92 7.76
CA GLU A 46 25.92 -22.58 8.86
C GLU A 46 25.89 -23.63 9.98
N LEU A 47 24.76 -24.34 10.12
CA LEU A 47 24.56 -25.35 11.17
C LEU A 47 23.58 -26.46 10.74
N ALA A 48 23.61 -27.58 11.46
CA ALA A 48 22.63 -28.65 11.34
C ALA A 48 21.66 -28.59 12.53
N LEU A 49 20.39 -28.22 12.28
CA LEU A 49 19.38 -28.06 13.32
C LEU A 49 18.61 -29.35 13.60
N THR A 50 18.49 -29.72 14.87
CA THR A 50 17.52 -30.73 15.34
C THR A 50 16.63 -30.13 16.42
N VAL A 51 15.32 -30.34 16.34
CA VAL A 51 14.34 -29.77 17.28
C VAL A 51 13.72 -30.87 18.15
N TYR A 52 13.77 -30.68 19.47
CA TYR A 52 13.29 -31.65 20.45
C TYR A 52 12.13 -31.07 21.29
N PRO A 53 10.92 -31.64 21.21
CA PRO A 53 9.80 -31.17 22.02
C PRO A 53 9.88 -31.71 23.47
N VAL A 54 9.75 -30.82 24.44
CA VAL A 54 9.81 -31.13 25.89
C VAL A 54 8.43 -31.03 26.51
N ASN A 55 7.97 -32.12 27.13
CA ASN A 55 6.73 -32.14 27.89
C ASN A 55 6.88 -31.40 29.21
N MET A 56 6.28 -30.21 29.35
CA MET A 56 6.41 -29.41 30.58
C MET A 56 5.65 -29.96 31.79
N LYS A 57 4.58 -30.77 31.57
CA LYS A 57 3.80 -31.39 32.66
C LYS A 57 4.52 -32.59 33.27
N ASN A 58 5.23 -33.36 32.44
CA ASN A 58 6.07 -34.46 32.88
C ASN A 58 7.39 -34.45 32.08
N PRO A 59 8.32 -33.54 32.41
CA PRO A 59 9.58 -33.45 31.67
C PRO A 59 10.45 -34.65 31.99
N GLU A 60 11.09 -35.20 30.97
CA GLU A 60 12.00 -36.32 31.10
C GLU A 60 13.06 -36.01 32.17
N GLN A 61 13.32 -36.97 33.06
CA GLN A 61 14.22 -36.75 34.18
C GLN A 61 15.63 -36.38 33.70
N GLU A 62 16.04 -36.91 32.54
CA GLU A 62 17.31 -36.59 31.90
C GLU A 62 17.38 -35.12 31.49
N PHE A 63 16.33 -34.58 30.85
CA PHE A 63 16.26 -33.16 30.50
C PHE A 63 16.33 -32.25 31.73
N LYS A 64 15.55 -32.57 32.78
CA LYS A 64 15.57 -31.78 34.04
C LYS A 64 16.94 -31.77 34.69
N LYS A 65 17.58 -32.94 34.78
CA LYS A 65 18.91 -33.09 35.39
C LYS A 65 19.99 -32.40 34.57
N ALA A 66 19.89 -32.44 33.24
CA ALA A 66 20.91 -31.91 32.34
C ALA A 66 20.89 -30.37 32.24
N TYR A 67 19.71 -29.75 32.20
CA TYR A 67 19.60 -28.33 31.82
C TYR A 67 18.96 -27.43 32.89
N ASN A 68 18.15 -27.99 33.79
CA ASN A 68 17.51 -27.27 34.90
C ASN A 68 16.83 -25.92 34.51
N SER A 69 16.28 -25.83 33.29
CA SER A 69 15.60 -24.65 32.77
C SER A 69 14.35 -25.04 31.96
N SER A 70 13.44 -24.08 31.77
CA SER A 70 12.32 -24.24 30.84
C SER A 70 12.78 -23.93 29.42
N PRO A 71 12.24 -24.61 28.39
CA PRO A 71 12.48 -24.26 26.99
C PRO A 71 12.16 -22.78 26.71
N PRO A 72 12.89 -22.13 25.80
CA PRO A 72 13.84 -22.70 24.85
C PRO A 72 15.22 -23.00 25.48
N VAL A 73 15.81 -24.14 25.12
CA VAL A 73 17.21 -24.48 25.45
C VAL A 73 17.94 -24.80 24.15
N VAL A 74 19.09 -24.16 23.94
CA VAL A 74 19.94 -24.39 22.76
C VAL A 74 21.20 -25.10 23.21
N VAL A 75 21.53 -26.20 22.54
CA VAL A 75 22.74 -26.98 22.82
C VAL A 75 23.57 -27.10 21.56
N PHE A 76 24.83 -26.68 21.64
CA PHE A 76 25.81 -26.86 20.58
C PHE A 76 26.61 -28.14 20.85
N ASP A 77 26.59 -29.08 19.90
CA ASP A 77 27.40 -30.29 19.95
C ASP A 77 28.59 -30.14 18.99
N GLU A 78 29.76 -29.84 19.57
CA GLU A 78 30.98 -29.54 18.81
C GLU A 78 31.81 -30.79 18.50
N THR A 79 31.74 -31.84 19.32
CA THR A 79 32.69 -32.98 19.22
C THR A 79 32.13 -34.37 19.53
N ASN A 80 30.81 -34.63 19.39
CA ASN A 80 30.19 -35.95 19.71
C ASN A 80 30.50 -36.46 21.13
N ASP A 81 30.99 -35.59 22.01
CA ASP A 81 31.34 -35.87 23.40
C ASP A 81 30.45 -34.99 24.27
N LYS A 82 29.63 -35.61 25.12
CA LYS A 82 28.66 -34.89 25.97
C LYS A 82 29.34 -33.92 26.95
N SER A 83 30.65 -34.05 27.18
CA SER A 83 31.41 -33.19 28.10
C SER A 83 31.80 -31.82 27.54
N SER A 84 31.72 -31.61 26.21
CA SER A 84 32.09 -30.36 25.52
C SER A 84 30.89 -29.53 25.06
N GLN A 85 29.66 -29.95 25.42
CA GLN A 85 28.45 -29.27 24.97
C GLN A 85 28.31 -27.87 25.59
N VAL A 86 28.01 -26.88 24.74
CA VAL A 86 27.64 -25.54 25.20
C VAL A 86 26.12 -25.47 25.28
N VAL A 87 25.59 -25.35 26.49
CA VAL A 87 24.15 -25.27 26.79
C VAL A 87 23.79 -23.82 27.12
N LEU A 88 22.82 -23.27 26.39
CA LEU A 88 22.32 -21.92 26.62
C LEU A 88 20.82 -21.94 26.93
N THR A 89 20.46 -21.25 28.01
CA THR A 89 19.08 -21.20 28.52
C THR A 89 18.54 -19.77 28.64
N ASP A 90 19.40 -18.75 28.63
CA ASP A 90 19.00 -17.34 28.62
C ASP A 90 18.94 -16.80 27.19
N ASN A 91 17.90 -16.03 26.87
CA ASN A 91 17.70 -15.53 25.51
C ASN A 91 18.81 -14.58 25.04
N ARG A 92 19.42 -13.79 25.93
CA ARG A 92 20.51 -12.86 25.57
C ARG A 92 21.79 -13.64 25.27
N ASP A 93 22.06 -14.68 26.06
CA ASP A 93 23.21 -15.55 25.85
C ASP A 93 23.06 -16.35 24.55
N ILE A 94 21.86 -16.86 24.26
CA ILE A 94 21.54 -17.54 22.98
C ILE A 94 21.80 -16.59 21.80
N ASP A 95 21.32 -15.35 21.86
CA ASP A 95 21.52 -14.34 20.81
C ASP A 95 23.02 -14.07 20.57
N ALA A 96 23.75 -13.75 21.65
CA ALA A 96 25.15 -13.41 21.59
C ALA A 96 26.00 -14.55 21.02
N GLU A 97 25.73 -15.79 21.45
CA GLU A 97 26.51 -16.94 21.01
C GLU A 97 26.16 -17.35 19.56
N ILE A 98 24.89 -17.29 19.14
CA ILE A 98 24.51 -17.54 17.73
C ILE A 98 25.16 -16.51 16.81
N SER A 99 25.09 -15.23 17.16
CA SER A 99 25.67 -14.14 16.36
C SER A 99 27.18 -14.27 16.23
N LYS A 100 27.85 -14.75 17.29
CA LYS A 100 29.29 -14.98 17.32
C LYS A 100 29.70 -16.22 16.51
N ARG A 101 29.00 -17.35 16.66
CA ARG A 101 29.38 -18.64 16.04
C ARG A 101 29.01 -18.75 14.57
N PHE A 102 27.91 -18.11 14.17
CA PHE A 102 27.36 -18.21 12.83
C PHE A 102 27.20 -16.79 12.28
N PRO A 103 28.25 -16.15 11.76
CA PRO A 103 28.19 -14.76 11.31
C PRO A 103 27.74 -14.59 9.85
N VAL A 104 27.58 -15.66 9.06
CA VAL A 104 27.35 -15.57 7.60
C VAL A 104 25.98 -14.96 7.30
N THR A 105 24.91 -15.49 7.91
CA THR A 105 23.58 -14.90 7.81
C THR A 105 23.46 -13.74 8.80
N ASN A 106 23.56 -12.49 8.36
CA ASN A 106 23.43 -11.38 9.30
C ASN A 106 21.98 -11.26 9.82
N MET A 107 21.77 -11.61 11.08
CA MET A 107 20.45 -11.53 11.75
C MET A 107 20.28 -10.26 12.58
N SER A 108 21.24 -9.33 12.53
CA SER A 108 21.22 -8.10 13.33
C SER A 108 19.99 -7.26 13.00
N SER A 109 19.29 -6.80 14.04
CA SER A 109 18.10 -5.96 13.87
C SER A 109 18.44 -4.48 14.02
N LEU A 110 17.70 -3.62 13.31
CA LEU A 110 17.74 -2.18 13.58
C LEU A 110 17.12 -1.92 14.96
N LYS A 111 17.75 -1.05 15.74
CA LYS A 111 17.30 -0.73 17.10
C LYS A 111 15.89 -0.14 17.10
N GLU A 112 15.61 0.70 16.12
CA GLU A 112 14.31 1.32 15.90
C GLU A 112 13.23 0.29 15.61
N ALA A 113 13.54 -0.75 14.83
CA ALA A 113 12.61 -1.85 14.53
C ALA A 113 12.24 -2.63 15.80
N GLU A 114 13.23 -2.95 16.64
CA GLU A 114 13.01 -3.60 17.93
C GLU A 114 12.11 -2.75 18.85
N ASP A 115 12.40 -1.46 18.93
CA ASP A 115 11.69 -0.53 19.80
C ASP A 115 10.23 -0.34 19.36
N VAL A 116 9.97 -0.36 18.06
CA VAL A 116 8.61 -0.31 17.48
C VAL A 116 7.80 -1.56 17.83
N CYS A 117 8.43 -2.73 17.88
CA CYS A 117 7.75 -4.01 18.12
C CYS A 117 7.66 -4.41 19.61
N SER A 118 8.48 -3.79 20.47
CA SER A 118 8.70 -4.19 21.87
C SER A 118 7.44 -4.31 22.74
N ASN A 119 6.41 -3.51 22.47
CA ASN A 119 5.26 -3.34 23.37
C ASN A 119 4.02 -4.17 22.98
N VAL A 120 4.00 -4.82 21.82
CA VAL A 120 2.78 -5.50 21.30
C VAL A 120 2.19 -6.50 22.30
N TYR A 121 3.00 -7.40 22.86
CA TYR A 121 2.53 -8.36 23.86
C TYR A 121 2.23 -7.74 25.22
N ILE A 122 2.92 -6.66 25.58
CA ILE A 122 2.66 -5.91 26.81
C ILE A 122 1.25 -5.31 26.77
N LYS A 123 0.77 -4.89 25.58
CA LYS A 123 -0.60 -4.39 25.39
C LYS A 123 -1.62 -5.51 25.17
N PHE A 124 -1.24 -6.58 24.48
CA PHE A 124 -2.14 -7.68 24.16
C PHE A 124 -2.59 -8.47 25.39
N HIS A 125 -1.69 -8.87 26.29
CA HIS A 125 -2.08 -9.72 27.42
C HIS A 125 -3.08 -9.06 28.39
N PRO A 126 -2.92 -7.78 28.79
CA PRO A 126 -3.93 -7.10 29.59
C PRO A 126 -5.29 -6.97 28.90
N TYR A 127 -5.30 -6.76 27.57
CA TYR A 127 -6.54 -6.76 26.78
C TYR A 127 -7.18 -8.15 26.75
N LEU A 128 -6.40 -9.21 26.49
CA LEU A 128 -6.91 -10.57 26.46
C LEU A 128 -7.54 -11.00 27.80
N LYS A 129 -7.02 -10.47 28.93
CA LYS A 129 -7.52 -10.72 30.28
C LYS A 129 -8.69 -9.83 30.73
N SER A 130 -9.05 -8.77 29.99
CA SER A 130 -10.14 -7.86 30.42
C SER A 130 -11.49 -8.56 30.43
N GLN A 131 -12.44 -8.04 31.21
CA GLN A 131 -13.83 -8.51 31.18
C GLN A 131 -14.62 -7.80 30.08
N ALA A 132 -15.49 -8.55 29.38
CA ALA A 132 -16.37 -7.97 28.37
C ALA A 132 -17.30 -6.93 29.03
N GLY A 133 -17.28 -5.70 28.51
CA GLY A 133 -18.07 -4.58 29.04
C GLY A 133 -17.38 -3.78 30.17
N ASP A 134 -16.15 -4.13 30.55
CA ASP A 134 -15.31 -3.28 31.40
C ASP A 134 -14.97 -1.96 30.66
N PRO A 135 -15.23 -0.78 31.23
CA PRO A 135 -14.82 0.49 30.63
C PRO A 135 -13.33 0.57 30.25
N GLN A 136 -12.46 -0.17 30.95
CA GLN A 136 -11.03 -0.24 30.67
C GLN A 136 -10.66 -1.15 29.48
N GLU A 137 -11.56 -2.03 29.04
CA GLU A 137 -11.33 -2.93 27.90
C GLU A 137 -11.07 -2.14 26.60
N GLN A 138 -11.89 -1.13 26.34
CA GLN A 138 -11.76 -0.27 25.16
C GLN A 138 -10.45 0.53 25.16
N ILE A 139 -9.98 0.95 26.34
CA ILE A 139 -8.69 1.65 26.48
C ILE A 139 -7.53 0.70 26.16
N LYS A 140 -7.58 -0.54 26.67
CA LYS A 140 -6.58 -1.58 26.38
C LYS A 140 -6.58 -1.97 24.90
N LEU A 141 -7.76 -2.08 24.28
CA LEU A 141 -7.90 -2.33 22.84
C LEU A 141 -7.27 -1.21 22.01
N ARG A 142 -7.60 0.05 22.31
CA ARG A 142 -6.99 1.21 21.64
C ARG A 142 -5.48 1.24 21.81
N SER A 143 -4.96 0.92 23.00
CA SER A 143 -3.53 0.84 23.23
C SER A 143 -2.86 -0.32 22.49
N LEU A 144 -3.57 -1.42 22.17
CA LEU A 144 -3.05 -2.49 21.33
C LEU A 144 -3.05 -2.05 19.86
N PHE A 145 -4.13 -1.43 19.39
CA PHE A 145 -4.22 -0.89 18.03
C PHE A 145 -3.18 0.19 17.75
N SER A 146 -2.81 1.01 18.75
CA SER A 146 -1.71 1.96 18.57
C SER A 146 -0.37 1.28 18.32
N GLU A 147 -0.11 0.09 18.87
CA GLU A 147 1.11 -0.66 18.55
C GLU A 147 1.05 -1.27 17.14
N PHE A 148 -0.11 -1.76 16.69
CA PHE A 148 -0.27 -2.21 15.29
C PHE A 148 -0.06 -1.07 14.31
N LYS A 149 -0.65 0.11 14.59
CA LYS A 149 -0.44 1.31 13.80
C LYS A 149 1.04 1.71 13.80
N ARG A 150 1.73 1.65 14.95
CA ARG A 150 3.16 1.98 15.04
C ARG A 150 4.02 1.06 14.17
N ILE A 151 3.72 -0.25 14.14
CA ILE A 151 4.40 -1.19 13.24
C ILE A 151 4.05 -0.91 11.78
N ASN A 152 2.76 -0.66 11.48
CA ASN A 152 2.31 -0.32 10.12
C ASN A 152 3.02 0.92 9.58
N ASP A 153 2.96 2.03 10.30
CA ASP A 153 3.58 3.30 9.92
C ASP A 153 5.10 3.13 9.74
N TYR A 154 5.75 2.33 10.61
CA TYR A 154 7.17 2.03 10.50
C TYR A 154 7.48 1.22 9.21
N LEU A 155 6.69 0.20 8.91
CA LEU A 155 6.85 -0.59 7.67
C LEU A 155 6.59 0.25 6.42
N GLU A 156 5.62 1.17 6.46
CA GLU A 156 5.36 2.14 5.37
C GLU A 156 6.52 3.11 5.18
N GLU A 157 7.09 3.62 6.28
CA GLU A 157 8.22 4.56 6.25
C GLU A 157 9.50 3.89 5.76
N MET A 158 9.80 2.68 6.25
CA MET A 158 11.00 1.94 5.84
C MET A 158 10.87 1.42 4.40
N GLY A 159 9.67 0.98 3.99
CA GLY A 159 9.40 0.44 2.66
C GLY A 159 10.29 -0.76 2.32
N THR A 160 10.56 -1.61 3.32
CA THR A 160 11.40 -2.82 3.24
C THR A 160 10.54 -4.08 3.32
N LYS A 161 11.07 -5.21 2.85
CA LYS A 161 10.34 -6.50 2.86
C LYS A 161 10.00 -6.94 4.29
N PHE A 162 10.97 -6.83 5.20
CA PHE A 162 10.90 -7.17 6.61
C PHE A 162 11.30 -5.96 7.47
N LEU A 163 11.28 -6.09 8.80
CA LEU A 163 11.38 -4.94 9.70
C LEU A 163 12.74 -4.23 9.67
N SER A 164 13.83 -4.96 9.45
CA SER A 164 15.18 -4.35 9.43
C SER A 164 15.78 -4.24 8.02
N GLY A 165 15.04 -4.63 6.98
CA GLY A 165 15.56 -4.69 5.62
C GLY A 165 14.84 -5.71 4.74
N ASN A 166 15.51 -6.19 3.71
CA ASN A 166 14.94 -7.16 2.76
C ASN A 166 15.12 -8.62 3.18
N GLU A 167 15.93 -8.87 4.20
CA GLU A 167 16.17 -10.19 4.82
C GLU A 167 15.58 -10.25 6.23
N MET A 168 15.20 -11.46 6.68
CA MET A 168 14.65 -11.64 8.03
C MET A 168 15.74 -11.48 9.08
N THR A 169 15.45 -10.76 10.16
CA THR A 169 16.36 -10.56 11.30
C THR A 169 15.74 -11.06 12.61
N PHE A 170 16.45 -10.88 13.73
CA PHE A 170 15.95 -11.29 15.05
C PHE A 170 14.59 -10.68 15.40
N VAL A 171 14.35 -9.42 15.05
CA VAL A 171 13.08 -8.74 15.35
C VAL A 171 11.90 -9.36 14.58
N ASP A 172 12.12 -9.82 13.34
CA ASP A 172 11.07 -10.51 12.58
C ASP A 172 10.71 -11.86 13.18
N CYS A 173 11.74 -12.61 13.57
CA CYS A 173 11.58 -13.89 14.26
C CYS A 173 10.91 -13.71 15.64
N ASP A 174 11.01 -12.54 16.24
CA ASP A 174 10.37 -12.22 17.53
C ASP A 174 8.92 -11.76 17.37
N ILE A 175 8.63 -10.84 16.45
CA ILE A 175 7.30 -10.23 16.32
C ILE A 175 6.31 -11.12 15.57
N MET A 176 6.76 -11.88 14.58
CA MET A 176 5.85 -12.61 13.71
C MET A 176 5.08 -13.73 14.44
N PRO A 177 5.74 -14.56 15.29
CA PRO A 177 5.01 -15.47 16.19
C PRO A 177 3.97 -14.75 17.04
N LYS A 178 4.29 -13.56 17.53
CA LYS A 178 3.40 -12.76 18.38
C LYS A 178 2.16 -12.29 17.62
N LEU A 179 2.33 -11.79 16.40
CA LEU A 179 1.22 -11.36 15.55
C LEU A 179 0.31 -12.54 15.19
N GLN A 180 0.87 -13.71 14.87
CA GLN A 180 0.07 -14.90 14.59
C GLN A 180 -0.78 -15.34 15.79
N HIS A 181 -0.17 -15.35 16.97
CA HIS A 181 -0.87 -15.65 18.21
C HIS A 181 -1.99 -14.65 18.51
N ILE A 182 -1.75 -13.36 18.28
CA ILE A 182 -2.77 -12.31 18.42
C ILE A 182 -3.94 -12.56 17.48
N ARG A 183 -3.68 -12.94 16.22
CA ARG A 183 -4.76 -13.24 15.27
C ARG A 183 -5.61 -14.40 15.74
N VAL A 184 -4.99 -15.53 16.07
CA VAL A 184 -5.72 -16.75 16.41
C VAL A 184 -6.41 -16.62 17.77
N ALA A 185 -5.66 -16.30 18.83
CA ALA A 185 -6.19 -16.20 20.17
C ALA A 185 -7.08 -14.96 20.36
N GLY A 186 -6.69 -13.81 19.78
CA GLY A 186 -7.50 -12.60 19.84
C GLY A 186 -8.86 -12.78 19.15
N LYS A 187 -8.88 -13.40 17.96
CA LYS A 187 -10.14 -13.70 17.25
C LYS A 187 -11.02 -14.62 18.07
N TYR A 188 -10.47 -15.72 18.59
CA TYR A 188 -11.25 -16.71 19.32
C TYR A 188 -11.80 -16.20 20.66
N TYR A 189 -10.94 -15.58 21.49
CA TYR A 189 -11.33 -15.20 22.86
C TYR A 189 -11.98 -13.82 22.98
N LYS A 190 -11.75 -12.93 22.00
CA LYS A 190 -12.16 -11.52 22.07
C LYS A 190 -12.85 -11.01 20.81
N ASN A 191 -13.01 -11.84 19.78
CA ASN A 191 -13.43 -11.41 18.44
C ASN A 191 -12.59 -10.23 17.92
N LEU A 192 -11.31 -10.21 18.27
CA LEU A 192 -10.34 -9.23 17.80
C LEU A 192 -9.86 -9.62 16.42
N ASP A 193 -10.03 -8.73 15.45
CA ASP A 193 -9.32 -8.76 14.18
C ASP A 193 -8.27 -7.63 14.16
N ILE A 194 -7.11 -7.89 13.55
CA ILE A 194 -6.19 -6.81 13.19
C ILE A 194 -6.91 -5.98 12.09
N PRO A 195 -7.10 -4.66 12.26
CA PRO A 195 -7.80 -3.84 11.27
C PRO A 195 -7.20 -3.96 9.87
N SER A 196 -8.03 -4.10 8.84
CA SER A 196 -7.59 -4.23 7.44
C SER A 196 -6.97 -2.96 6.86
N GLU A 197 -7.16 -1.82 7.53
CA GLU A 197 -6.53 -0.53 7.22
C GLU A 197 -5.01 -0.51 7.46
N PHE A 198 -4.46 -1.45 8.24
CA PHE A 198 -3.02 -1.57 8.45
C PHE A 198 -2.37 -2.38 7.33
N HIS A 199 -2.39 -1.82 6.12
CA HIS A 199 -1.97 -2.48 4.87
C HIS A 199 -0.53 -2.98 4.92
N ALA A 200 0.43 -2.15 5.34
CA ALA A 200 1.83 -2.54 5.39
C ALA A 200 2.10 -3.65 6.42
N LEU A 201 1.39 -3.63 7.56
CA LEU A 201 1.43 -4.72 8.54
C LEU A 201 0.88 -6.02 7.96
N TRP A 202 -0.25 -5.97 7.26
CA TRP A 202 -0.82 -7.17 6.62
C TRP A 202 0.04 -7.69 5.48
N SER A 203 0.59 -6.82 4.64
CA SER A 203 1.55 -7.18 3.58
C SER A 203 2.83 -7.79 4.18
N TYR A 204 3.31 -7.28 5.31
CA TYR A 204 4.41 -7.89 6.07
C TYR A 204 4.06 -9.31 6.56
N MET A 205 2.87 -9.49 7.15
CA MET A 205 2.42 -10.80 7.62
C MET A 205 2.25 -11.79 6.47
N ASP A 206 1.72 -11.37 5.31
CA ASP A 206 1.64 -12.19 4.09
C ASP A 206 3.02 -12.66 3.61
N ARG A 207 4.01 -11.76 3.59
CA ARG A 207 5.40 -12.12 3.24
C ARG A 207 5.99 -13.11 4.24
N CYS A 208 5.75 -12.92 5.53
CA CYS A 208 6.17 -13.85 6.57
C CYS A 208 5.50 -15.22 6.45
N TYR A 209 4.22 -15.30 6.10
CA TYR A 209 3.54 -16.60 5.85
C TYR A 209 4.14 -17.38 4.69
N LYS A 210 4.87 -16.72 3.80
CA LYS A 210 5.57 -17.31 2.65
C LYS A 210 7.03 -17.70 2.97
N THR A 211 7.56 -17.39 4.16
CA THR A 211 8.92 -17.81 4.52
C THR A 211 8.92 -19.22 5.09
N LYS A 212 9.88 -20.05 4.66
CA LYS A 212 10.02 -21.42 5.15
C LYS A 212 10.27 -21.47 6.65
N ALA A 213 11.09 -20.56 7.18
CA ALA A 213 11.34 -20.47 8.62
C ALA A 213 10.03 -20.33 9.43
N PHE A 214 9.09 -19.51 8.96
CA PHE A 214 7.79 -19.38 9.60
C PHE A 214 6.91 -20.62 9.35
N GLN A 215 6.82 -21.09 8.10
CA GLN A 215 6.02 -22.26 7.72
C GLN A 215 6.43 -23.53 8.45
N GLU A 216 7.72 -23.71 8.76
CA GLU A 216 8.26 -24.88 9.46
C GLU A 216 8.16 -24.80 10.98
N SER A 217 8.07 -23.59 11.53
CA SER A 217 8.02 -23.36 12.98
C SER A 217 6.62 -23.07 13.51
N CYS A 218 5.68 -22.62 12.67
CA CYS A 218 4.38 -22.14 13.11
C CYS A 218 3.47 -23.29 13.60
N PRO A 219 2.92 -23.21 14.83
CA PRO A 219 2.01 -24.21 15.38
C PRO A 219 0.62 -24.15 14.73
N PHE A 220 -0.18 -25.20 14.93
CA PHE A 220 -1.58 -25.18 14.52
C PHE A 220 -2.41 -24.26 15.42
N ASP A 221 -3.51 -23.74 14.89
CA ASP A 221 -4.38 -22.80 15.57
C ASP A 221 -4.88 -23.37 16.91
N GLN A 222 -5.23 -24.66 16.93
CA GLN A 222 -5.71 -25.36 18.13
C GLN A 222 -4.66 -25.39 19.25
N ASP A 223 -3.39 -25.57 18.90
CA ASP A 223 -2.28 -25.55 19.86
C ASP A 223 -2.07 -24.15 20.43
N ILE A 224 -2.22 -23.11 19.60
CA ILE A 224 -2.20 -21.70 20.04
C ILE A 224 -3.35 -21.44 21.01
N LEU A 225 -4.58 -21.85 20.66
CA LEU A 225 -5.75 -21.61 21.51
C LEU A 225 -5.56 -22.24 22.90
N MET A 226 -5.15 -23.49 22.94
CA MET A 226 -4.92 -24.22 24.19
C MET A 226 -3.75 -23.63 25.00
N HIS A 227 -2.70 -23.11 24.35
CA HIS A 227 -1.62 -22.39 25.02
C HIS A 227 -2.10 -21.15 25.81
N TYR A 228 -3.22 -20.55 25.41
CA TYR A 228 -3.82 -19.40 26.08
C TYR A 228 -4.97 -19.76 27.04
N GLU A 229 -5.41 -21.00 27.13
CA GLU A 229 -6.57 -21.41 27.95
C GLU A 229 -6.39 -21.00 29.44
N GLY A 230 -5.18 -21.14 29.99
CA GLY A 230 -4.85 -20.71 31.35
C GLY A 230 -4.39 -19.25 31.48
N LYS A 231 -4.35 -18.49 30.39
CA LYS A 231 -3.80 -17.11 30.32
C LYS A 231 -4.85 -16.04 30.06
N VAL A 232 -6.06 -16.43 29.68
CA VAL A 232 -7.23 -15.57 29.52
C VAL A 232 -7.85 -15.21 30.87
N GLY A 233 -8.76 -14.23 30.90
CA GLY A 233 -9.46 -13.86 32.13
C GLY A 233 -10.38 -14.99 32.62
N ALA A 234 -10.53 -15.16 33.94
CA ALA A 234 -11.28 -16.27 34.54
C ALA A 234 -12.77 -16.35 34.13
N HIS A 235 -13.32 -15.27 33.58
CA HIS A 235 -14.69 -15.18 33.04
C HIS A 235 -14.83 -15.75 31.62
N ILE A 236 -13.73 -16.00 30.91
CA ILE A 236 -13.74 -16.59 29.56
C ILE A 236 -13.88 -18.11 29.71
N LYS A 237 -14.84 -18.70 28.99
CA LYS A 237 -15.06 -20.15 29.01
C LYS A 237 -13.81 -20.88 28.53
N ALA A 238 -13.43 -21.92 29.27
CA ALA A 238 -12.40 -22.87 28.88
C ALA A 238 -12.70 -23.42 27.47
N VAL A 239 -11.64 -23.64 26.69
CA VAL A 239 -11.76 -24.16 25.32
C VAL A 239 -12.26 -25.60 25.34
N GLY A 240 -12.00 -26.31 26.44
CA GLY A 240 -12.49 -27.67 26.68
C GLY A 240 -11.88 -28.68 25.72
N LYS A 241 -12.57 -29.81 25.49
CA LYS A 241 -12.09 -30.87 24.57
C LYS A 241 -12.29 -30.55 23.08
N THR A 242 -12.91 -29.41 22.75
CA THR A 242 -13.27 -29.07 21.37
C THR A 242 -12.05 -28.97 20.44
N PRO A 243 -10.95 -28.27 20.79
CA PRO A 243 -9.77 -28.19 19.93
C PRO A 243 -9.06 -29.53 19.76
N THR A 244 -9.04 -30.37 20.80
CA THR A 244 -8.41 -31.71 20.75
C THR A 244 -9.10 -32.69 19.80
N LEU A 245 -10.35 -32.40 19.40
CA LEU A 245 -11.14 -33.23 18.49
C LEU A 245 -11.22 -32.66 17.06
N GLN A 246 -10.77 -31.43 16.86
CA GLN A 246 -10.75 -30.79 15.54
C GLN A 246 -9.53 -31.22 14.74
N GLN A 247 -9.67 -31.26 13.41
CA GLN A 247 -8.50 -31.39 12.55
C GLN A 247 -7.59 -30.16 12.71
N PRO A 248 -6.26 -30.33 12.75
CA PRO A 248 -5.34 -29.21 12.87
C PRO A 248 -5.46 -28.24 11.68
N THR A 249 -5.58 -26.95 11.96
CA THR A 249 -5.68 -25.89 10.94
C THR A 249 -4.62 -24.82 11.18
N MET A 250 -4.29 -24.05 10.14
CA MET A 250 -3.40 -22.90 10.26
C MET A 250 -4.03 -21.67 9.61
N THR A 251 -4.26 -20.62 10.39
CA THR A 251 -4.79 -19.35 9.90
C THR A 251 -3.66 -18.52 9.28
N LEU A 252 -3.30 -18.82 8.02
CA LEU A 252 -2.25 -18.13 7.25
C LEU A 252 -2.82 -17.23 6.13
N THR A 253 -4.13 -17.02 6.11
CA THR A 253 -4.78 -16.13 5.14
C THR A 253 -4.64 -14.66 5.55
N VAL A 254 -4.66 -13.75 4.59
CA VAL A 254 -4.79 -12.31 4.84
C VAL A 254 -6.13 -11.81 4.27
N PRO A 255 -6.67 -10.66 4.73
CA PRO A 255 -7.90 -10.10 4.18
C PRO A 255 -7.86 -9.98 2.65
N ASP A 256 -9.01 -10.22 2.01
CA ASP A 256 -9.18 -10.09 0.56
C ASP A 256 -8.80 -8.67 0.12
N GLY A 257 -8.00 -8.56 -0.96
CA GLY A 257 -7.42 -7.30 -1.44
C GLY A 257 -5.98 -7.04 -0.98
N ILE A 258 -5.44 -7.84 -0.04
CA ILE A 258 -4.03 -7.76 0.40
C ILE A 258 -3.18 -8.90 -0.18
N ALA A 259 -3.80 -10.05 -0.50
CA ALA A 259 -3.14 -11.20 -1.12
C ALA A 259 -2.99 -11.04 -2.65
N SER A 260 -1.78 -10.71 -3.07
CA SER A 260 -1.25 -10.86 -4.44
C SER A 260 -1.85 -10.00 -5.55
N PHE A 261 -1.08 -8.97 -5.93
CA PHE A 261 -0.93 -8.60 -7.33
C PHE A 261 -0.12 -9.74 -8.00
N LYS A 262 -0.79 -10.80 -8.44
CA LYS A 262 -0.24 -11.68 -9.48
C LYS A 262 -0.48 -10.97 -10.80
N GLY A 263 0.59 -10.65 -11.53
CA GLY A 263 0.55 -9.87 -12.77
C GLY A 263 -0.66 -10.23 -13.65
N GLY A 264 -1.59 -9.27 -13.76
CA GLY A 264 -2.71 -9.35 -14.68
C GLY A 264 -2.22 -9.05 -16.10
N LYS A 265 -2.63 -9.88 -17.06
CA LYS A 265 -2.53 -9.55 -18.48
C LYS A 265 -3.43 -8.36 -18.78
N SER A 266 -2.94 -7.49 -19.68
CA SER A 266 -3.64 -6.32 -20.22
C SER A 266 -5.09 -6.65 -20.56
N LEU A 267 -6.02 -5.89 -19.96
CA LEU A 267 -7.44 -5.93 -20.31
C LEU A 267 -7.69 -4.79 -21.31
N THR A 268 -7.79 -5.12 -22.59
CA THR A 268 -8.15 -4.15 -23.63
C THR A 268 -9.63 -3.83 -23.52
N ILE A 269 -9.97 -2.68 -22.94
CA ILE A 269 -11.34 -2.15 -22.95
C ILE A 269 -11.57 -1.48 -24.31
N THR A 270 -12.11 -2.20 -25.29
CA THR A 270 -12.58 -1.60 -26.54
C THR A 270 -13.95 -0.94 -26.32
N GLY A 271 -13.94 0.26 -25.78
CA GLY A 271 -15.09 1.18 -25.84
C GLY A 271 -14.97 2.07 -27.06
N ARG A 272 -15.63 1.71 -28.17
CA ARG A 272 -15.77 2.63 -29.32
C ARG A 272 -16.69 3.79 -28.91
N GLN A 273 -16.11 4.94 -28.55
CA GLN A 273 -16.82 6.22 -28.60
C GLN A 273 -16.64 6.81 -30.00
N TYR A 274 -17.69 6.71 -30.82
CA TYR A 274 -17.89 7.60 -31.96
C TYR A 274 -18.65 8.82 -31.46
N GLY A 275 -18.02 10.00 -31.52
CA GLY A 275 -18.69 11.25 -31.17
C GLY A 275 -17.69 12.40 -31.11
N VAL A 276 -17.80 13.31 -32.08
CA VAL A 276 -16.96 14.48 -32.32
C VAL A 276 -16.83 15.39 -31.07
N CYS A 277 -15.61 15.65 -30.61
CA CYS A 277 -15.28 16.94 -30.00
C CYS A 277 -13.83 17.34 -30.35
N SER A 278 -13.71 18.32 -31.24
CA SER A 278 -12.49 18.78 -31.88
C SER A 278 -11.71 19.80 -31.05
N GLN A 279 -11.53 19.58 -29.74
CA GLN A 279 -10.73 20.47 -28.89
C GLN A 279 -9.97 19.71 -27.81
N ALA A 280 -8.66 19.88 -27.83
CA ALA A 280 -7.66 19.22 -27.01
C ALA A 280 -7.94 19.38 -25.51
N GLN A 281 -8.24 18.28 -24.81
CA GLN A 281 -8.49 18.27 -23.37
C GLN A 281 -7.77 17.09 -22.71
N MET A 282 -7.13 17.35 -21.57
CA MET A 282 -6.72 16.30 -20.64
C MET A 282 -7.98 15.74 -19.97
N VAL A 283 -8.07 14.41 -19.87
CA VAL A 283 -9.23 13.73 -19.30
C VAL A 283 -8.78 12.67 -18.29
N ASN A 284 -9.15 12.86 -17.01
CA ASN A 284 -9.08 11.82 -16.00
C ASN A 284 -10.50 11.50 -15.54
N LEU A 285 -11.13 10.52 -16.20
CA LEU A 285 -12.55 10.22 -16.00
C LEU A 285 -12.79 8.98 -15.17
N LEU A 286 -11.79 8.53 -14.41
CA LEU A 286 -11.86 7.33 -13.59
C LEU A 286 -11.30 7.61 -12.19
N ALA A 287 -12.07 7.26 -11.16
CA ALA A 287 -11.60 7.25 -9.77
C ALA A 287 -12.04 5.96 -9.10
N ALA A 288 -11.20 5.40 -8.23
CA ALA A 288 -11.51 4.18 -7.50
C ALA A 288 -11.43 4.46 -6.00
N SER A 289 -12.49 4.14 -5.27
CA SER A 289 -12.48 4.14 -3.81
C SER A 289 -12.20 2.73 -3.32
N ASN A 290 -11.03 2.54 -2.73
CA ASN A 290 -10.68 1.30 -2.04
C ASN A 290 -11.44 1.19 -0.71
N ARG A 291 -11.71 2.33 -0.06
CA ARG A 291 -12.44 2.37 1.22
C ARG A 291 -13.87 1.87 1.09
N TYR A 292 -14.57 2.29 0.05
CA TYR A 292 -15.98 1.96 -0.15
C TYR A 292 -16.19 0.81 -1.15
N GLY A 293 -15.17 0.43 -1.91
CA GLY A 293 -15.25 -0.67 -2.88
C GLY A 293 -16.07 -0.31 -4.12
N TYR A 294 -15.90 0.92 -4.62
CA TYR A 294 -16.59 1.42 -5.81
C TYR A 294 -15.62 2.08 -6.79
N ILE A 295 -15.92 1.93 -8.07
CA ILE A 295 -15.29 2.65 -9.17
C ILE A 295 -16.29 3.70 -9.68
N PHE A 296 -15.81 4.91 -9.82
CA PHE A 296 -16.51 6.07 -10.36
C PHE A 296 -15.94 6.33 -11.74
N TYR A 297 -16.81 6.48 -12.73
CA TYR A 297 -16.39 6.99 -14.03
C TYR A 297 -17.36 8.03 -14.56
N ALA A 298 -16.82 8.99 -15.29
CA ALA A 298 -17.55 10.11 -15.84
C ALA A 298 -17.69 9.97 -17.36
N THR A 299 -18.91 10.14 -17.87
CA THR A 299 -19.20 10.19 -19.31
C THR A 299 -20.06 11.40 -19.67
N GLU A 300 -20.01 11.82 -20.92
CA GLU A 300 -20.89 12.87 -21.44
C GLU A 300 -22.37 12.42 -21.45
N THR A 301 -22.62 11.14 -21.74
CA THR A 301 -23.97 10.59 -21.99
C THR A 301 -24.67 10.10 -20.73
N ASP A 302 -23.97 9.34 -19.88
CA ASP A 302 -24.56 8.68 -18.70
C ASP A 302 -24.34 9.47 -17.40
N GLY A 303 -23.61 10.58 -17.47
CA GLY A 303 -23.20 11.35 -16.29
C GLY A 303 -22.16 10.59 -15.46
N LEU A 304 -22.23 10.76 -14.14
CA LEU A 304 -21.41 10.04 -13.18
C LEU A 304 -22.00 8.65 -12.98
N VAL A 305 -21.21 7.63 -13.30
CA VAL A 305 -21.58 6.24 -13.09
C VAL A 305 -20.72 5.65 -11.98
N ILE A 306 -21.37 4.92 -11.07
CA ILE A 306 -20.75 4.32 -9.89
C ILE A 306 -21.01 2.83 -9.94
N ILE A 307 -19.93 2.04 -10.00
CA ILE A 307 -19.96 0.58 -10.13
C ILE A 307 -19.28 -0.03 -8.91
N PRO A 308 -19.90 -1.03 -8.24
CA PRO A 308 -19.20 -1.78 -7.19
C PRO A 308 -17.99 -2.52 -7.76
N SER A 309 -16.83 -2.44 -7.12
CA SER A 309 -15.60 -3.09 -7.62
C SER A 309 -15.77 -4.61 -7.78
N LYS A 310 -16.54 -5.24 -6.87
CA LYS A 310 -16.89 -6.68 -6.95
C LYS A 310 -17.60 -7.07 -8.24
N TYR A 311 -18.37 -6.16 -8.83
CA TYR A 311 -19.03 -6.40 -10.12
C TYR A 311 -17.97 -6.51 -11.23
N ILE A 312 -16.98 -5.63 -11.22
CA ILE A 312 -15.88 -5.62 -12.20
C ILE A 312 -15.00 -6.86 -12.03
N ASP A 313 -14.69 -7.26 -10.79
CA ASP A 313 -13.93 -8.48 -10.51
C ASP A 313 -14.64 -9.72 -11.08
N LYS A 314 -15.96 -9.82 -10.89
CA LYS A 314 -16.79 -10.90 -11.46
C LYS A 314 -16.72 -10.90 -12.99
N GLU A 315 -16.98 -9.78 -13.64
CA GLU A 315 -16.97 -9.68 -15.11
C GLU A 315 -15.57 -9.96 -15.70
N SER A 316 -14.50 -9.52 -15.01
CA SER A 316 -13.11 -9.81 -15.44
C SER A 316 -12.75 -11.29 -15.35
N SER A 317 -13.29 -12.02 -14.37
CA SER A 317 -13.07 -13.47 -14.24
C SER A 317 -13.64 -14.25 -15.43
N HIS A 318 -14.75 -13.79 -16.02
CA HIS A 318 -15.33 -14.37 -17.22
C HIS A 318 -14.46 -14.17 -18.47
N LEU A 319 -13.75 -13.03 -18.56
CA LEU A 319 -12.80 -12.75 -19.65
C LEU A 319 -11.52 -13.61 -19.58
N SER A 320 -11.27 -14.26 -18.44
CA SER A 320 -10.09 -15.11 -18.21
C SER A 320 -10.32 -16.60 -18.43
N LYS A 321 -11.57 -17.03 -18.68
CA LYS A 321 -11.91 -18.44 -18.93
C LYS A 321 -11.53 -18.85 -20.36
N SER A 322 -10.99 -20.05 -20.51
CA SER A 322 -10.67 -20.62 -21.82
C SER A 322 -11.96 -21.12 -22.51
N PRO A 323 -12.02 -21.20 -23.86
CA PRO A 323 -13.19 -21.72 -24.57
C PRO A 323 -13.55 -23.18 -24.23
N ASP A 324 -12.68 -23.91 -23.54
CA ASP A 324 -12.83 -25.34 -23.25
C ASP A 324 -13.46 -25.60 -21.87
N ASP A 325 -13.78 -24.56 -21.08
CA ASP A 325 -14.41 -24.68 -19.77
C ASP A 325 -15.95 -24.59 -19.88
N ASP A 326 -16.55 -25.65 -20.43
CA ASP A 326 -18.00 -25.85 -20.46
C ASP A 326 -18.53 -26.13 -19.05
N ASP A 327 -19.02 -25.08 -18.38
CA ASP A 327 -19.85 -25.20 -17.17
C ASP A 327 -21.21 -24.57 -17.46
N ASP A 328 -22.15 -25.43 -17.88
CA ASP A 328 -23.57 -25.17 -18.08
C ASP A 328 -24.21 -24.73 -16.75
N ASN A 329 -24.25 -23.42 -16.47
CA ASN A 329 -25.19 -22.78 -15.52
C ASN A 329 -25.05 -21.24 -15.54
N THR A 330 -25.48 -20.57 -16.61
CA THR A 330 -25.28 -19.11 -16.76
C THR A 330 -26.52 -18.24 -16.91
N ASP A 331 -27.73 -18.72 -16.65
CA ASP A 331 -28.94 -17.91 -16.92
C ASP A 331 -29.62 -17.27 -15.68
N GLU A 332 -29.42 -17.78 -14.45
CA GLU A 332 -30.12 -17.19 -13.28
C GLU A 332 -29.32 -16.11 -12.52
N ASN A 333 -28.01 -15.96 -12.76
CA ASN A 333 -27.13 -15.08 -11.96
C ASN A 333 -26.62 -13.81 -12.68
N GLN A 334 -27.08 -13.52 -13.90
CA GLN A 334 -26.68 -12.32 -14.66
C GLN A 334 -27.41 -11.04 -14.21
N ASN A 335 -28.59 -11.17 -13.60
CA ASN A 335 -29.42 -10.00 -13.25
C ASN A 335 -29.12 -9.37 -11.88
N LEU A 336 -28.42 -10.07 -10.97
CA LEU A 336 -28.16 -9.55 -9.62
C LEU A 336 -27.08 -8.46 -9.57
N GLY A 337 -26.19 -8.39 -10.57
CA GLY A 337 -25.07 -7.42 -10.61
C GLY A 337 -25.39 -6.10 -11.30
N LYS A 338 -26.13 -6.13 -12.41
CA LYS A 338 -26.45 -4.91 -13.21
C LYS A 338 -27.35 -3.91 -12.46
N ASN A 339 -28.22 -4.39 -11.58
CA ASN A 339 -29.10 -3.54 -10.76
C ASN A 339 -28.35 -2.73 -9.68
N SER A 340 -27.05 -2.99 -9.47
CA SER A 340 -26.22 -2.25 -8.50
C SER A 340 -25.44 -1.07 -9.10
N ILE A 341 -25.50 -0.87 -10.43
CA ILE A 341 -24.86 0.26 -11.09
C ILE A 341 -25.69 1.51 -10.86
N ILE A 342 -25.07 2.52 -10.28
CA ILE A 342 -25.72 3.77 -9.91
C ILE A 342 -25.34 4.84 -10.95
N ARG A 343 -26.33 5.57 -11.46
CA ARG A 343 -26.12 6.73 -12.34
C ARG A 343 -26.58 8.01 -11.64
N ARG A 344 -25.79 9.08 -11.78
CA ARG A 344 -26.01 10.40 -11.20
C ARG A 344 -25.70 11.48 -12.23
N SER A 345 -26.51 12.53 -12.24
CA SER A 345 -26.19 13.76 -12.98
C SER A 345 -25.07 14.52 -12.28
N TYR A 346 -24.19 15.18 -13.04
CA TYR A 346 -23.12 16.01 -12.47
C TYR A 346 -23.59 17.29 -11.81
N LEU A 347 -24.78 17.77 -12.19
CA LEU A 347 -25.38 19.00 -11.67
C LEU A 347 -26.79 18.70 -11.19
N PRO A 348 -27.23 19.29 -10.07
CA PRO A 348 -28.62 19.23 -9.65
C PRO A 348 -29.56 19.76 -10.74
N THR A 349 -30.75 19.18 -10.86
CA THR A 349 -31.75 19.52 -11.88
C THR A 349 -32.14 21.01 -11.89
N GLN A 350 -31.95 21.72 -10.77
CA GLN A 350 -32.19 23.16 -10.63
C GLN A 350 -31.12 24.04 -11.30
N MET A 351 -29.92 23.52 -11.57
CA MET A 351 -28.80 24.25 -12.20
C MET A 351 -28.67 23.98 -13.70
N MET A 352 -29.51 23.13 -14.29
CA MET A 352 -29.46 22.83 -15.72
C MET A 352 -30.07 23.95 -16.56
N ASN A 353 -29.23 24.68 -17.27
CA ASN A 353 -29.67 25.36 -18.48
C ASN A 353 -29.80 24.29 -19.58
N LYS A 354 -31.01 24.02 -20.07
CA LYS A 354 -31.32 22.87 -20.96
C LYS A 354 -30.52 22.81 -22.27
N ASN A 355 -29.71 23.83 -22.57
CA ASN A 355 -28.89 23.94 -23.78
C ASN A 355 -27.37 24.02 -23.53
N ALA A 356 -26.91 23.94 -22.27
CA ALA A 356 -25.48 24.03 -21.96
C ALA A 356 -24.77 22.69 -22.27
N SER A 357 -23.79 22.71 -23.16
CA SER A 357 -22.93 21.55 -23.43
C SER A 357 -21.83 21.48 -22.38
N ILE A 358 -21.90 20.48 -21.51
CA ILE A 358 -20.99 20.31 -20.37
C ILE A 358 -20.21 19.01 -20.56
N LEU A 359 -18.89 19.09 -20.42
CA LEU A 359 -17.98 17.96 -20.54
C LEU A 359 -17.32 17.67 -19.20
N PRO A 360 -17.30 16.40 -18.73
CA PRO A 360 -16.45 16.03 -17.61
C PRO A 360 -14.98 15.97 -18.06
N CYS A 361 -14.08 16.54 -17.27
CA CYS A 361 -12.66 16.57 -17.58
C CYS A 361 -11.81 15.86 -16.51
N TRP A 362 -12.20 15.95 -15.24
CA TRP A 362 -11.45 15.33 -14.16
C TRP A 362 -12.36 14.82 -13.05
N ILE A 363 -12.11 13.60 -12.57
CA ILE A 363 -12.66 13.10 -11.32
C ILE A 363 -11.54 12.54 -10.44
N SER A 364 -11.61 12.80 -9.14
CA SER A 364 -10.66 12.22 -8.18
C SER A 364 -11.19 12.27 -6.76
N LEU A 365 -10.76 11.31 -5.95
CA LEU A 365 -11.10 11.19 -4.54
C LEU A 365 -10.05 11.85 -3.66
N ASN A 366 -10.47 12.42 -2.54
CA ASN A 366 -9.57 12.91 -1.51
C ASN A 366 -8.89 11.75 -0.75
N ALA A 367 -7.92 12.08 0.10
CA ALA A 367 -7.03 11.10 0.74
C ALA A 367 -7.72 9.99 1.57
N ASP A 368 -8.95 10.20 2.02
CA ASP A 368 -9.72 9.22 2.81
C ASP A 368 -10.98 8.72 2.08
N ASP A 369 -11.06 8.95 0.76
CA ASP A 369 -12.16 8.61 -0.13
C ASP A 369 -13.52 9.24 0.23
N SER A 370 -13.61 10.11 1.24
CA SER A 370 -14.91 10.65 1.69
C SER A 370 -15.53 11.66 0.72
N ILE A 371 -14.70 12.33 -0.09
CA ILE A 371 -15.11 13.38 -1.02
C ILE A 371 -14.59 13.08 -2.42
N ILE A 372 -15.47 13.17 -3.41
CA ILE A 372 -15.09 13.15 -4.83
C ILE A 372 -15.20 14.56 -5.40
N ALA A 373 -14.13 15.00 -6.07
CA ALA A 373 -14.14 16.19 -6.91
C ALA A 373 -14.49 15.80 -8.34
N ILE A 374 -15.38 16.58 -8.95
CA ILE A 374 -15.74 16.50 -10.37
C ILE A 374 -15.46 17.86 -10.99
N VAL A 375 -14.59 17.88 -11.98
CA VAL A 375 -14.25 19.06 -12.77
C VAL A 375 -14.92 18.97 -14.12
N LEU A 376 -15.73 19.98 -14.44
CA LEU A 376 -16.49 20.07 -15.68
C LEU A 376 -16.08 21.31 -16.48
N LEU A 377 -16.06 21.19 -17.80
CA LEU A 377 -15.95 22.31 -18.72
C LEU A 377 -17.31 22.62 -19.34
N GLN A 378 -17.72 23.87 -19.26
CA GLN A 378 -18.88 24.38 -19.97
C GLN A 378 -18.44 24.97 -21.31
N LEU A 379 -18.85 24.38 -22.43
CA LEU A 379 -18.30 24.71 -23.75
C LEU A 379 -18.71 26.10 -24.26
N ASP A 380 -19.90 26.57 -23.89
CA ASP A 380 -20.46 27.86 -24.32
C ASP A 380 -19.73 29.05 -23.68
N THR A 381 -19.42 28.94 -22.39
CA THR A 381 -18.80 30.00 -21.57
C THR A 381 -17.31 29.78 -21.36
N ARG A 382 -16.78 28.60 -21.69
CA ARG A 382 -15.42 28.16 -21.35
C ARG A 382 -15.11 28.19 -19.86
N ALA A 383 -16.15 28.19 -19.03
CA ALA A 383 -16.01 28.16 -17.59
C ALA A 383 -15.72 26.75 -17.10
N TRP A 384 -14.79 26.64 -16.15
CA TRP A 384 -14.50 25.41 -15.44
C TRP A 384 -15.27 25.40 -14.12
N HIS A 385 -15.88 24.26 -13.83
CA HIS A 385 -16.67 24.03 -12.62
C HIS A 385 -16.00 22.96 -11.78
N ILE A 386 -15.71 23.25 -10.52
CA ILE A 386 -15.27 22.23 -9.56
C ILE A 386 -16.42 21.97 -8.60
N ILE A 387 -16.88 20.73 -8.57
CA ILE A 387 -17.99 20.28 -7.73
C ILE A 387 -17.49 19.20 -6.78
N LEU A 388 -17.78 19.37 -5.49
CA LEU A 388 -17.38 18.43 -4.45
C LEU A 388 -18.60 17.69 -3.94
N TYR A 389 -18.53 16.37 -3.93
CA TYR A 389 -19.61 15.51 -3.46
C TYR A 389 -19.16 14.61 -2.32
N ASP A 390 -20.08 14.38 -1.38
CA ASP A 390 -19.96 13.33 -0.38
C ASP A 390 -20.18 11.98 -1.05
N VAL A 391 -19.18 11.10 -0.94
CA VAL A 391 -19.18 9.80 -1.63
C VAL A 391 -20.27 8.88 -1.09
N VAL A 392 -20.48 8.86 0.23
CA VAL A 392 -21.48 8.02 0.86
C VAL A 392 -22.89 8.44 0.42
N LYS A 393 -23.16 9.76 0.37
CA LYS A 393 -24.43 10.27 -0.13
C LYS A 393 -24.64 9.93 -1.60
N LEU A 394 -23.62 10.11 -2.46
CA LEU A 394 -23.73 9.74 -3.87
C LEU A 394 -24.17 8.29 -4.06
N ILE A 395 -23.62 7.38 -3.26
CA ILE A 395 -23.95 5.95 -3.31
C ILE A 395 -25.35 5.68 -2.75
N GLN A 396 -25.71 6.28 -1.61
CA GLN A 396 -26.90 5.88 -0.84
C GLN A 396 -28.17 6.66 -1.20
N THR A 397 -28.07 7.91 -1.64
CA THR A 397 -29.23 8.79 -1.84
C THR A 397 -29.43 9.11 -3.32
N GLN A 398 -30.69 9.15 -3.76
CA GLN A 398 -31.05 9.64 -5.09
C GLN A 398 -30.91 11.15 -5.21
N ASP A 399 -31.12 11.87 -4.11
CA ASP A 399 -30.85 13.30 -4.01
C ASP A 399 -29.40 13.50 -3.54
N SER A 400 -28.50 13.66 -4.51
CA SER A 400 -27.08 13.90 -4.26
C SER A 400 -26.79 15.38 -4.52
N ALA A 401 -27.10 16.22 -3.54
CA ALA A 401 -26.70 17.62 -3.57
C ALA A 401 -25.16 17.72 -3.36
N PRO A 402 -24.48 18.63 -4.08
CA PRO A 402 -23.09 18.98 -3.79
C PRO A 402 -22.88 19.37 -2.33
N LEU A 403 -21.67 19.14 -1.81
CA LEU A 403 -21.27 19.57 -0.46
C LEU A 403 -21.29 21.10 -0.32
N PHE A 404 -20.92 21.80 -1.40
CA PHE A 404 -20.83 23.25 -1.49
C PHE A 404 -21.41 23.73 -2.82
N SER A 405 -21.70 25.02 -2.93
CA SER A 405 -21.95 25.63 -4.23
C SER A 405 -20.77 25.35 -5.18
N PRO A 406 -21.03 25.01 -6.46
CA PRO A 406 -19.96 24.82 -7.43
C PRO A 406 -19.01 26.00 -7.45
N MET A 407 -17.70 25.71 -7.50
CA MET A 407 -16.70 26.76 -7.71
C MET A 407 -16.57 27.03 -9.20
N TYR A 408 -16.52 28.30 -9.57
CA TYR A 408 -16.44 28.77 -10.95
C TYR A 408 -15.08 29.41 -11.20
N PHE A 409 -14.40 28.95 -12.25
CA PHE A 409 -13.16 29.54 -12.72
C PHE A 409 -13.33 29.89 -14.19
N SER A 410 -13.34 31.18 -14.50
CA SER A 410 -13.34 31.69 -15.87
C SER A 410 -11.89 31.86 -16.33
N ALA A 411 -11.59 31.45 -17.56
CA ALA A 411 -10.39 31.90 -18.23
C ALA A 411 -10.73 33.19 -19.00
N ASP A 412 -9.98 34.26 -18.75
CA ASP A 412 -10.14 35.50 -19.53
C ASP A 412 -9.45 35.39 -20.90
N HIS A 413 -8.60 34.36 -21.06
CA HIS A 413 -7.78 34.13 -22.25
C HIS A 413 -7.96 32.70 -22.79
N VAL A 414 -7.94 32.58 -24.12
CA VAL A 414 -8.01 31.33 -24.89
C VAL A 414 -6.62 30.66 -24.97
N GLY A 415 -5.77 30.87 -23.95
CA GLY A 415 -4.34 30.58 -24.02
C GLY A 415 -3.86 29.51 -23.05
N GLY A 416 -3.77 28.26 -23.54
CA GLY A 416 -2.65 27.36 -23.22
C GLY A 416 -2.68 26.52 -21.94
N ALA A 417 -2.99 27.06 -20.76
CA ALA A 417 -2.85 26.29 -19.51
C ALA A 417 -3.99 25.27 -19.34
N ILE A 418 -3.64 23.98 -19.33
CA ILE A 418 -4.60 22.91 -19.06
C ILE A 418 -4.83 22.85 -17.55
N PRO A 419 -6.08 22.96 -17.07
CA PRO A 419 -6.32 22.97 -15.63
C PRO A 419 -5.86 21.68 -14.97
N CYS A 420 -5.14 21.82 -13.86
CA CYS A 420 -4.65 20.70 -13.07
C CYS A 420 -5.30 20.74 -11.69
N PHE A 421 -5.84 19.61 -11.24
CA PHE A 421 -6.45 19.46 -9.93
C PHE A 421 -5.69 18.41 -9.11
N ALA A 422 -5.39 18.71 -7.85
CA ALA A 422 -4.68 17.78 -6.97
C ALA A 422 -5.19 17.84 -5.52
N TRP A 423 -5.74 16.72 -5.04
CA TRP A 423 -5.98 16.50 -3.61
C TRP A 423 -4.67 16.40 -2.84
N ASN A 424 -4.65 16.94 -1.63
CA ASN A 424 -3.54 16.73 -0.71
C ASN A 424 -3.55 15.26 -0.25
N PRO A 425 -2.42 14.52 -0.37
CA PRO A 425 -2.37 13.08 -0.11
C PRO A 425 -2.42 12.72 1.39
N ALA A 426 -2.18 13.68 2.29
CA ALA A 426 -2.15 13.44 3.73
C ALA A 426 -3.23 14.21 4.51
N ILE A 427 -3.83 15.24 3.91
CA ILE A 427 -4.84 16.09 4.53
C ILE A 427 -6.11 16.04 3.67
N SER A 428 -7.06 15.18 4.04
CA SER A 428 -8.27 14.90 3.26
C SER A 428 -9.16 16.12 2.99
N SER A 429 -9.03 17.19 3.77
CA SER A 429 -9.76 18.43 3.61
C SER A 429 -9.11 19.43 2.65
N MET A 430 -7.94 19.14 2.07
CA MET A 430 -7.15 20.12 1.33
C MET A 430 -6.95 19.73 -0.13
N PHE A 431 -7.04 20.69 -1.04
CA PHE A 431 -6.71 20.50 -2.46
C PHE A 431 -6.10 21.76 -3.06
N ALA A 432 -5.51 21.59 -4.24
CA ALA A 432 -4.97 22.66 -5.06
C ALA A 432 -5.48 22.56 -6.49
N TYR A 433 -5.52 23.71 -7.17
CA TYR A 433 -5.98 23.84 -8.53
C TYR A 433 -5.16 24.88 -9.29
N ILE A 434 -4.84 24.61 -10.55
CA ILE A 434 -4.32 25.59 -11.51
C ILE A 434 -5.47 25.98 -12.44
N ASP A 435 -5.77 27.27 -12.53
CA ASP A 435 -6.78 27.78 -13.47
C ASP A 435 -6.23 28.02 -14.88
N GLY A 436 -7.10 28.37 -15.83
CA GLY A 436 -6.72 28.60 -17.22
C GLY A 436 -5.82 29.82 -17.46
N ASN A 437 -5.58 30.66 -16.45
CA ASN A 437 -4.61 31.76 -16.49
C ASN A 437 -3.29 31.35 -15.80
N GLY A 438 -3.09 30.04 -15.56
CA GLY A 438 -1.94 29.51 -14.86
C GLY A 438 -1.90 29.86 -13.37
N THR A 439 -2.97 30.37 -12.79
CA THR A 439 -2.98 30.76 -11.38
C THR A 439 -3.18 29.55 -10.49
N VAL A 440 -2.31 29.37 -9.49
CA VAL A 440 -2.40 28.27 -8.53
C VAL A 440 -3.12 28.74 -7.27
N SER A 441 -4.21 28.05 -6.92
CA SER A 441 -4.99 28.31 -5.71
C SER A 441 -5.08 27.06 -4.85
N THR A 442 -5.01 27.24 -3.53
CA THR A 442 -5.10 26.18 -2.53
C THR A 442 -6.28 26.41 -1.62
N PHE A 443 -7.04 25.36 -1.36
CA PHE A 443 -8.26 25.42 -0.58
C PHE A 443 -8.26 24.39 0.54
N GLU A 444 -8.96 24.72 1.63
CA GLU A 444 -9.28 23.80 2.71
C GLU A 444 -10.79 23.77 2.94
N ILE A 445 -11.30 22.56 3.16
CA ILE A 445 -12.68 22.28 3.48
C ILE A 445 -12.82 22.34 5.00
N ASP A 446 -13.51 23.36 5.50
CA ASP A 446 -13.87 23.43 6.91
C ASP A 446 -15.09 22.55 7.17
N GLN A 447 -14.86 21.42 7.82
CA GLN A 447 -15.88 20.43 8.15
C GLN A 447 -16.94 20.97 9.12
N ASN A 448 -16.62 21.98 9.94
CA ASN A 448 -17.54 22.53 10.93
C ASN A 448 -18.46 23.58 10.33
N SER A 449 -17.90 24.52 9.56
CA SER A 449 -18.67 25.60 8.94
C SER A 449 -19.31 25.22 7.61
N LYS A 450 -18.93 24.06 7.04
CA LYS A 450 -19.28 23.66 5.67
C LYS A 450 -18.96 24.77 4.66
N GLN A 451 -17.79 25.38 4.81
CA GLN A 451 -17.29 26.37 3.87
C GLN A 451 -15.94 25.96 3.29
N LEU A 452 -15.68 26.44 2.08
CA LEU A 452 -14.39 26.36 1.42
C LEU A 452 -13.56 27.60 1.80
N ARG A 453 -12.41 27.38 2.41
CA ARG A 453 -11.46 28.41 2.82
C ARG A 453 -10.31 28.48 1.83
N LEU A 454 -10.11 29.63 1.20
CA LEU A 454 -8.90 29.91 0.40
C LEU A 454 -7.71 30.04 1.36
N LEU A 455 -6.69 29.19 1.18
CA LEU A 455 -5.45 29.24 1.96
C LEU A 455 -4.42 30.15 1.32
N GLY A 456 -4.34 30.16 0.00
CA GLY A 456 -3.42 30.97 -0.77
C GLY A 456 -3.72 30.96 -2.26
N LYS A 457 -3.22 31.98 -2.96
CA LYS A 457 -3.33 32.13 -4.41
C LYS A 457 -2.05 32.75 -4.95
N SER A 458 -1.51 32.22 -6.04
CA SER A 458 -0.37 32.84 -6.75
C SER A 458 -0.82 33.96 -7.67
N ASP A 459 0.14 34.69 -8.24
CA ASP A 459 -0.13 35.51 -9.41
C ASP A 459 -0.38 34.63 -10.64
N ALA A 460 -1.07 35.17 -11.64
CA ALA A 460 -1.27 34.53 -12.93
C ALA A 460 0.08 34.38 -13.65
N ASN A 461 0.31 33.21 -14.24
CA ASN A 461 1.55 32.92 -14.95
C ASN A 461 1.32 31.78 -15.95
N ASP A 462 1.32 32.13 -17.23
CA ASP A 462 1.05 31.20 -18.33
C ASP A 462 2.16 30.16 -18.53
N ASP A 463 3.32 30.31 -17.88
CA ASP A 463 4.40 29.30 -17.93
C ASP A 463 4.11 28.08 -17.03
N ASN A 464 3.11 28.16 -16.16
CA ASN A 464 2.77 27.11 -15.21
C ASN A 464 2.10 25.93 -15.92
N SER A 465 2.60 24.72 -15.65
CA SER A 465 2.20 23.51 -16.36
C SER A 465 1.44 22.51 -15.49
N SER A 466 2.02 22.08 -14.37
CA SER A 466 1.42 21.05 -13.52
C SER A 466 1.80 21.24 -12.05
N ILE A 467 0.98 20.69 -11.16
CA ILE A 467 1.23 20.68 -9.71
C ILE A 467 1.31 19.26 -9.16
N CYS A 468 2.05 19.09 -8.08
CA CYS A 468 2.03 17.87 -7.28
C CYS A 468 2.27 18.18 -5.81
N TRP A 469 1.51 17.56 -4.92
CA TRP A 469 1.79 17.64 -3.49
C TRP A 469 3.02 16.82 -3.14
N SER A 470 3.83 17.32 -2.19
CA SER A 470 4.84 16.50 -1.53
C SER A 470 4.21 15.24 -0.92
N PRO A 471 4.95 14.13 -0.79
CA PRO A 471 4.39 12.87 -0.28
C PRO A 471 3.67 12.98 1.07
N LYS A 472 4.13 13.89 1.95
CA LYS A 472 3.52 14.15 3.26
C LYS A 472 2.51 15.32 3.25
N GLY A 473 2.17 15.87 2.09
CA GLY A 473 1.20 16.96 1.94
C GLY A 473 1.60 18.30 2.56
N LYS A 474 2.88 18.50 2.92
CA LYS A 474 3.36 19.70 3.62
C LYS A 474 3.67 20.87 2.69
N GLN A 475 4.01 20.56 1.44
CA GLN A 475 4.37 21.50 0.39
C GLN A 475 3.74 21.05 -0.92
N ILE A 476 3.63 21.97 -1.86
CA ILE A 476 3.23 21.75 -3.24
C ILE A 476 4.38 22.14 -4.16
N VAL A 477 4.70 21.30 -5.14
CA VAL A 477 5.59 21.66 -6.24
C VAL A 477 4.75 22.08 -7.43
N LEU A 478 5.16 23.16 -8.06
CA LEU A 478 4.69 23.68 -9.32
C LEU A 478 5.82 23.50 -10.34
N VAL A 479 5.52 22.88 -11.48
CA VAL A 479 6.45 22.79 -12.61
C VAL A 479 6.03 23.76 -13.71
N LYS A 480 7.02 24.37 -14.36
CA LYS A 480 6.85 25.21 -15.53
C LYS A 480 7.07 24.43 -16.83
N TYR A 481 6.63 24.98 -17.96
CA TYR A 481 6.87 24.37 -19.27
C TYR A 481 8.34 24.17 -19.61
N ASP A 482 9.25 25.01 -19.09
CA ASP A 482 10.69 24.82 -19.26
C ASP A 482 11.29 23.71 -18.37
N GLY A 483 10.50 23.12 -17.45
CA GLY A 483 10.93 22.11 -16.49
C GLY A 483 11.46 22.66 -15.16
N ALA A 484 11.47 23.98 -14.95
CA ALA A 484 11.82 24.57 -13.66
C ALA A 484 10.77 24.24 -12.59
N LEU A 485 11.21 24.11 -11.33
CA LEU A 485 10.35 23.73 -10.21
C LEU A 485 10.30 24.83 -9.15
N GLU A 486 9.10 25.11 -8.66
CA GLU A 486 8.85 26.05 -7.57
C GLU A 486 8.09 25.34 -6.44
N LEU A 487 8.64 25.34 -5.24
CA LEU A 487 8.05 24.69 -4.08
C LEU A 487 7.38 25.76 -3.20
N TYR A 488 6.13 25.51 -2.83
CA TYR A 488 5.32 26.41 -2.01
C TYR A 488 4.79 25.71 -0.76
N GLU A 489 4.54 26.49 0.28
CA GLU A 489 3.64 26.11 1.37
C GLU A 489 2.17 26.13 0.90
N PRO A 490 1.24 25.48 1.62
CA PRO A 490 -0.18 25.48 1.27
C PRO A 490 -0.82 26.87 1.23
N ASN A 491 -0.22 27.89 1.83
CA ASN A 491 -0.67 29.29 1.76
C ASN A 491 -0.09 30.04 0.53
N MET A 492 0.50 29.31 -0.43
CA MET A 492 1.19 29.85 -1.61
C MET A 492 2.41 30.75 -1.28
N LYS A 493 3.03 30.56 -0.11
CA LYS A 493 4.34 31.16 0.19
C LYS A 493 5.46 30.32 -0.44
N LEU A 494 6.24 30.95 -1.33
CA LEU A 494 7.38 30.31 -1.97
C LEU A 494 8.43 29.89 -0.92
N LYS A 495 8.89 28.64 -1.02
CA LYS A 495 9.97 28.08 -0.21
C LYS A 495 11.26 27.91 -0.97
N LYS A 496 11.18 27.47 -2.23
CA LYS A 496 12.35 27.08 -3.00
C LYS A 496 12.13 27.13 -4.49
N ARG A 497 13.21 27.34 -5.24
CA ARG A 497 13.25 27.29 -6.69
C ARG A 497 14.37 26.35 -7.13
N TYR A 498 14.07 25.48 -8.07
CA TYR A 498 15.05 24.69 -8.79
C TYR A 498 15.03 25.12 -10.26
N ALA A 499 16.20 25.44 -10.79
CA ALA A 499 16.33 25.72 -12.22
C ALA A 499 16.00 24.45 -13.04
N SER A 500 15.60 24.66 -14.29
CA SER A 500 15.37 23.57 -15.22
C SER A 500 16.61 22.68 -15.33
N ALA A 501 16.38 21.37 -15.36
CA ALA A 501 17.41 20.36 -15.58
C ALA A 501 17.70 20.11 -17.07
N THR A 502 16.97 20.79 -17.95
CA THR A 502 16.94 20.57 -19.40
C THR A 502 17.33 21.82 -20.20
N ASP A 503 17.87 21.62 -21.38
CA ASP A 503 18.18 22.70 -22.32
C ASP A 503 16.91 23.27 -22.97
N ALA A 504 16.99 24.50 -23.47
CA ALA A 504 15.88 25.19 -24.14
C ALA A 504 15.40 24.51 -25.44
N SER A 505 16.15 23.53 -25.95
CA SER A 505 15.78 22.70 -27.11
C SER A 505 14.83 21.57 -26.76
N MET A 506 14.61 21.31 -25.47
CA MET A 506 13.70 20.26 -25.02
C MET A 506 12.24 20.69 -25.19
N PRO A 507 11.33 19.78 -25.57
CA PRO A 507 9.91 20.08 -25.63
C PRO A 507 9.35 20.51 -24.25
N PRO A 508 8.13 21.05 -24.19
CA PRO A 508 7.55 21.50 -22.93
C PRO A 508 7.33 20.36 -21.93
N CYS A 509 7.65 20.65 -20.66
CA CYS A 509 7.27 19.82 -19.52
C CYS A 509 5.78 19.99 -19.24
N ILE A 510 5.04 18.87 -19.18
CA ILE A 510 3.59 18.85 -19.04
C ILE A 510 3.11 18.12 -17.77
N SER A 511 4.00 17.47 -17.03
CA SER A 511 3.63 16.75 -15.80
C SER A 511 4.78 16.69 -14.78
N VAL A 512 4.41 16.65 -13.50
CA VAL A 512 5.34 16.43 -12.39
C VAL A 512 4.76 15.46 -11.37
N ILE A 513 5.60 14.55 -10.86
CA ILE A 513 5.33 13.80 -9.63
C ILE A 513 6.44 14.09 -8.62
N TRP A 514 6.04 14.39 -7.39
CA TRP A 514 6.96 14.50 -6.27
C TRP A 514 7.16 13.12 -5.59
N LEU A 515 8.32 12.50 -5.83
CA LEU A 515 8.62 11.13 -5.37
C LEU A 515 9.17 11.09 -3.95
N SER A 516 10.11 11.97 -3.63
CA SER A 516 10.71 12.08 -2.29
C SER A 516 11.16 13.51 -2.05
N THR A 517 11.64 13.84 -0.85
CA THR A 517 12.06 15.20 -0.47
C THR A 517 12.90 15.91 -1.54
N HIS A 518 13.70 15.16 -2.31
CA HIS A 518 14.55 15.72 -3.35
C HIS A 518 14.46 15.05 -4.72
N GLN A 519 13.45 14.21 -4.97
CA GLN A 519 13.29 13.53 -6.26
C GLN A 519 11.96 13.85 -6.91
N PHE A 520 12.03 14.15 -8.20
CA PHE A 520 10.89 14.50 -9.04
C PHE A 520 10.96 13.71 -10.34
N LEU A 521 9.80 13.27 -10.83
CA LEU A 521 9.65 12.73 -12.18
C LEU A 521 8.91 13.75 -13.02
N LEU A 522 9.56 14.21 -14.09
CA LEU A 522 9.06 15.21 -15.02
C LEU A 522 8.68 14.53 -16.33
N GLY A 523 7.49 14.81 -16.86
CA GLY A 523 7.04 14.29 -18.14
C GLY A 523 7.02 15.39 -19.18
N TYR A 524 7.64 15.12 -20.32
CA TYR A 524 7.78 16.07 -21.42
C TYR A 524 7.06 15.53 -22.65
N SER A 525 6.58 16.45 -23.50
CA SER A 525 5.93 16.06 -24.74
C SER A 525 6.16 17.10 -25.83
N GLU A 526 6.56 16.63 -26.99
CA GLU A 526 6.58 17.43 -28.21
C GLU A 526 5.15 17.58 -28.74
N ASN A 527 4.70 18.82 -28.94
CA ASN A 527 3.50 19.09 -29.70
C ASN A 527 3.96 19.39 -31.13
N SER A 528 4.04 18.37 -31.99
CA SER A 528 4.23 18.67 -33.40
C SER A 528 2.98 19.39 -33.94
N PRO A 529 3.13 20.59 -34.53
CA PRO A 529 2.02 21.28 -35.19
C PRO A 529 1.65 20.64 -36.54
N ASP A 530 2.46 19.71 -37.06
CA ASP A 530 2.21 19.04 -38.34
C ASP A 530 1.39 17.75 -38.14
N GLU A 531 0.14 17.75 -38.62
CA GLU A 531 -0.76 16.57 -38.63
C GLU A 531 -0.16 15.35 -39.36
N ASN A 532 0.93 15.52 -40.12
CA ASN A 532 1.58 14.50 -40.93
C ASN A 532 2.88 13.92 -40.32
N SER A 533 3.39 14.45 -39.21
CA SER A 533 4.56 13.87 -38.54
C SER A 533 4.11 12.81 -37.54
N ASN A 534 4.38 11.53 -37.83
CA ASN A 534 4.09 10.40 -36.93
C ASN A 534 5.05 10.30 -35.72
N GLU A 535 5.90 11.29 -35.50
CA GLU A 535 6.94 11.28 -34.45
C GLU A 535 6.50 12.13 -33.26
N ASN A 536 5.61 11.61 -32.41
CA ASN A 536 5.42 12.16 -31.07
C ASN A 536 6.49 11.59 -30.14
N SER A 537 7.40 12.44 -29.66
CA SER A 537 8.41 12.05 -28.68
C SER A 537 7.91 12.30 -27.26
N PHE A 538 7.67 11.21 -26.52
CA PHE A 538 7.35 11.24 -25.09
C PHE A 538 8.55 10.76 -24.30
N PHE A 539 9.01 11.58 -23.36
CA PHE A 539 10.05 11.14 -22.45
C PHE A 539 9.81 11.65 -21.03
N GLN A 540 10.34 10.88 -20.10
CA GLN A 540 10.29 11.20 -18.68
C GLN A 540 11.70 11.42 -18.17
N ILE A 541 11.86 12.42 -17.31
CA ILE A 541 13.15 12.75 -16.72
C ILE A 541 13.01 12.73 -15.21
N MET A 542 13.77 11.86 -14.57
CA MET A 542 13.90 11.85 -13.13
C MET A 542 15.04 12.77 -12.72
N THR A 543 14.71 13.77 -11.91
CA THR A 543 15.68 14.71 -11.36
C THR A 543 15.85 14.46 -9.86
N THR A 544 17.10 14.46 -9.41
CA THR A 544 17.46 14.37 -7.99
C THR A 544 18.29 15.58 -7.59
N TYR A 545 17.90 16.22 -6.50
CA TYR A 545 18.59 17.37 -5.95
C TYR A 545 19.29 16.99 -4.63
N GLU A 546 20.44 17.57 -4.33
CA GLU A 546 21.07 17.49 -3.01
C GLU A 546 21.62 18.86 -2.63
N LYS A 547 21.40 19.29 -1.38
CA LYS A 547 21.80 20.63 -0.90
C LYS A 547 21.45 21.74 -1.89
N ASP A 548 20.27 21.62 -2.48
CA ASP A 548 19.65 22.62 -3.36
C ASP A 548 20.24 22.68 -4.77
N GLN A 549 21.14 21.76 -5.12
CA GLN A 549 21.75 21.63 -6.44
C GLN A 549 21.25 20.39 -7.16
N LEU A 550 21.14 20.46 -8.49
CA LEU A 550 20.84 19.29 -9.31
C LEU A 550 22.05 18.36 -9.30
N VAL A 551 21.85 17.10 -8.89
CA VAL A 551 22.95 16.12 -8.74
C VAL A 551 22.82 14.96 -9.70
N ARG A 552 21.59 14.56 -10.05
CA ARG A 552 21.35 13.44 -10.96
C ARG A 552 20.16 13.72 -11.85
N THR A 553 20.32 13.39 -13.13
CA THR A 553 19.26 13.37 -14.14
C THR A 553 19.27 11.99 -14.80
N GLN A 554 18.13 11.32 -14.83
CA GLN A 554 17.96 10.06 -15.55
C GLN A 554 16.81 10.23 -16.55
N VAL A 555 17.09 9.96 -17.82
CA VAL A 555 16.17 10.21 -18.93
C VAL A 555 15.61 8.88 -19.45
N TYR A 556 14.31 8.83 -19.69
CA TYR A 556 13.57 7.68 -20.22
C TYR A 556 12.88 8.07 -21.53
N ASN A 557 13.49 7.71 -22.67
CA ASN A 557 13.04 8.13 -24.00
C ASN A 557 12.17 7.10 -24.75
N ASP A 558 12.24 5.82 -24.38
CA ASP A 558 11.61 4.72 -25.14
C ASP A 558 10.37 4.11 -24.48
N LEU A 559 9.81 4.77 -23.46
CA LEU A 559 8.68 4.24 -22.69
C LEU A 559 7.40 4.12 -23.56
N PHE A 560 7.20 5.02 -24.53
CA PHE A 560 5.91 5.17 -25.22
C PHE A 560 6.04 5.19 -26.76
N PHE A 561 6.98 4.42 -27.32
CA PHE A 561 7.29 4.39 -28.77
C PHE A 561 6.10 4.03 -29.69
N ASP A 562 5.02 3.46 -29.15
CA ASP A 562 3.80 3.08 -29.89
C ASP A 562 2.76 4.21 -30.02
N ALA A 563 3.09 5.42 -29.55
CA ALA A 563 2.11 6.51 -29.39
C ALA A 563 1.71 7.24 -30.70
N SER A 564 2.08 6.71 -31.87
CA SER A 564 1.86 7.33 -33.17
C SER A 564 0.45 7.15 -33.74
N GLU A 565 -0.39 6.26 -33.17
CA GLU A 565 -1.74 5.97 -33.69
C GLU A 565 -2.85 6.82 -33.04
N ALA A 566 -2.54 7.65 -32.04
CA ALA A 566 -3.52 8.49 -31.36
C ALA A 566 -3.93 9.72 -32.20
N PRO A 567 -5.20 10.18 -32.14
CA PRO A 567 -5.64 11.35 -32.88
C PRO A 567 -4.78 12.59 -32.56
N ALA A 568 -4.33 13.30 -33.60
CA ALA A 568 -3.46 14.48 -33.46
C ALA A 568 -4.06 15.58 -32.54
N ASN A 569 -5.39 15.65 -32.47
CA ASN A 569 -6.13 16.74 -31.81
C ASN A 569 -6.26 16.63 -30.28
N VAL A 570 -5.62 15.64 -29.64
CA VAL A 570 -5.68 15.45 -28.18
C VAL A 570 -4.38 15.93 -27.54
N ASN A 571 -4.48 16.75 -26.48
CA ASN A 571 -3.30 17.15 -25.71
C ASN A 571 -2.75 15.94 -24.95
N PRO A 572 -1.43 15.70 -25.01
CA PRO A 572 -0.82 14.59 -24.31
C PRO A 572 -0.95 14.76 -22.80
N GLN A 573 -1.21 13.66 -22.11
CA GLN A 573 -1.37 13.62 -20.66
C GLN A 573 -0.66 12.43 -20.07
N TYR A 574 0.18 12.67 -19.06
CA TYR A 574 0.73 11.59 -18.27
C TYR A 574 -0.22 11.18 -17.15
N PHE A 575 -0.36 9.87 -16.98
CA PHE A 575 -1.06 9.25 -15.86
C PHE A 575 -0.06 8.51 -15.01
N HIS A 576 -0.08 8.81 -13.72
CA HIS A 576 0.86 8.18 -12.80
C HIS A 576 0.14 7.65 -11.57
N VAL A 577 0.36 6.37 -11.29
CA VAL A 577 -0.08 5.72 -10.07
C VAL A 577 1.15 5.27 -9.31
N ARG A 578 1.37 5.88 -8.15
CA ARG A 578 2.46 5.48 -7.26
C ARG A 578 1.99 4.33 -6.39
N VAL A 579 2.62 3.17 -6.53
CA VAL A 579 2.39 2.01 -5.67
C VAL A 579 3.44 2.03 -4.55
N ASN A 580 3.12 2.77 -3.48
CA ASN A 580 4.04 3.05 -2.38
C ASN A 580 4.71 1.80 -1.81
N GLU A 581 3.96 0.71 -1.63
CA GLU A 581 4.45 -0.56 -1.05
C GLU A 581 5.58 -1.22 -1.85
N SER A 582 5.64 -0.98 -3.17
CA SER A 582 6.60 -1.62 -4.08
C SER A 582 7.66 -0.66 -4.61
N ARG A 583 7.62 0.62 -4.19
CA ARG A 583 8.47 1.70 -4.73
C ARG A 583 8.43 1.78 -6.26
N ILE A 584 7.27 1.43 -6.81
CA ILE A 584 7.01 1.42 -8.23
C ILE A 584 6.10 2.60 -8.59
N ILE A 585 6.35 3.19 -9.74
CA ILE A 585 5.48 4.16 -10.39
C ILE A 585 4.94 3.48 -11.65
N ILE A 586 3.64 3.29 -11.70
CA ILE A 586 2.95 2.89 -12.93
C ILE A 586 2.70 4.19 -13.72
N SER A 587 3.16 4.23 -14.95
CA SER A 587 3.25 5.43 -15.77
C SER A 587 2.65 5.17 -17.15
N GLY A 588 1.62 5.93 -17.51
CA GLY A 588 0.96 5.88 -18.82
C GLY A 588 0.95 7.27 -19.47
N VAL A 589 0.69 7.33 -20.78
CA VAL A 589 0.40 8.59 -21.48
C VAL A 589 -0.84 8.42 -22.36
N SER A 590 -1.68 9.45 -22.47
CA SER A 590 -2.97 9.41 -23.20
C SER A 590 -2.85 9.01 -24.68
N LYS A 591 -1.65 9.13 -25.27
CA LYS A 591 -1.37 8.79 -26.67
C LYS A 591 -0.78 7.39 -26.86
N SER A 592 -0.51 6.62 -25.81
CA SER A 592 0.09 5.28 -25.88
C SER A 592 -0.85 4.20 -25.33
N LEU A 593 -0.78 3.00 -25.90
CA LEU A 593 -1.46 1.81 -25.37
C LEU A 593 -0.61 1.07 -24.31
N LYS A 594 0.65 1.48 -24.14
CA LYS A 594 1.56 0.92 -23.14
C LYS A 594 1.40 1.59 -21.79
N ILE A 595 1.54 0.75 -20.77
CA ILE A 595 1.70 1.16 -19.38
C ILE A 595 3.09 0.72 -18.95
N ASN A 596 3.88 1.66 -18.45
CA ASN A 596 5.23 1.42 -17.99
C ASN A 596 5.30 1.34 -16.47
N VAL A 597 6.29 0.63 -15.98
CA VAL A 597 6.48 0.35 -14.56
C VAL A 597 7.90 0.79 -14.22
N LEU A 598 8.04 1.90 -13.51
CA LEU A 598 9.33 2.44 -13.09
C LEU A 598 9.58 2.01 -11.64
N GLY A 599 10.58 1.18 -11.38
CA GLY A 599 10.96 0.73 -10.02
C GLY A 599 12.37 1.18 -9.64
N SER A 600 12.65 1.42 -8.35
CA SER A 600 14.01 1.75 -7.87
C SER A 600 14.77 0.49 -7.42
N ASP A 601 15.94 0.25 -8.02
CA ASP A 601 16.91 -0.74 -7.55
C ASP A 601 17.70 -0.24 -6.32
N GLU A 602 18.38 -1.16 -5.63
CA GLU A 602 19.13 -0.99 -4.38
C GLU A 602 20.23 0.12 -4.42
N LEU A 603 20.52 0.68 -5.60
CA LEU A 603 21.48 1.75 -5.85
C LEU A 603 20.85 3.13 -6.16
N ASN A 604 19.55 3.33 -5.92
CA ASN A 604 18.78 4.52 -6.33
C ASN A 604 18.82 4.76 -7.86
N GLN A 605 18.99 3.71 -8.66
CA GLN A 605 18.77 3.76 -10.11
C GLN A 605 17.38 3.18 -10.38
N VAL A 606 16.59 3.89 -11.17
CA VAL A 606 15.27 3.41 -11.53
C VAL A 606 15.39 2.62 -12.82
N CYS A 607 14.94 1.37 -12.80
CA CYS A 607 14.98 0.44 -13.92
C CYS A 607 13.58 0.39 -14.55
N THR A 608 13.56 0.32 -15.88
CA THR A 608 12.36 0.19 -16.73
C THR A 608 11.91 -1.25 -16.85
#